data_AF-A0A497P5A3-F1
#
_entry.id   AF-A0A497P5A3-F1
#
_cell.length_a   1.000
_cell.length_b   1.000
_cell.length_c   1.000
_cell.angle_alpha   90.00
_cell.angle_beta   90.00
_cell.angle_gamma   90.00
#
_symmetry.space_group_name_H-M   'P 1'
#
loop_
_entity.id
_entity.type
_entity.pdbx_description
1 polymer ?
#
loop_
_entity_poly.entity_id
_entity_poly.type
_entity_poly.pdbx_seq_one_letter_code
_entity_poly.pdbx_strand_id
1 'polypeptide(L)' 'CGALGAAIEASIVAGINKDPANAAERMVKVEKVFTPNQQNVEKYRRLFRLYKKLYELLWDYYDESWRTYSSL' A
#
# COMPACT_ATOMS: atom_id res chain seq x y z
N CYS A 1 10.10 7.00 -3.23
CA CYS A 1 9.96 5.96 -4.27
C CYS A 1 9.66 6.49 -5.68
N GLY A 2 9.79 7.79 -6.00
CA GLY A 2 9.60 8.28 -7.38
C GLY A 2 10.87 8.28 -8.24
N ALA A 3 11.99 8.77 -7.69
CA ALA A 3 13.23 8.97 -8.45
C ALA A 3 13.84 7.67 -9.02
N LEU A 4 13.85 6.58 -8.22
CA LEU A 4 14.36 5.28 -8.71
C LEU A 4 13.48 4.70 -9.83
N GLY A 5 12.15 4.88 -9.73
CA GLY A 5 11.24 4.50 -10.80
C GLY A 5 11.51 5.27 -12.10
N ALA A 6 11.71 6.58 -12.00
CA ALA A 6 12.10 7.40 -13.15
C ALA A 6 13.45 6.96 -13.76
N ALA A 7 14.44 6.61 -12.93
CA ALA A 7 15.72 6.10 -13.39
C ALA A 7 15.60 4.72 -14.07
N ILE A 8 14.73 3.84 -13.57
CA ILE A 8 14.40 2.56 -14.20
C ILE A 8 13.85 2.80 -15.61
N GLU A 9 12.85 3.67 -15.77
CA GLU A 9 12.28 3.98 -17.08
C GLU A 9 13.31 4.62 -18.03
N ALA A 10 14.09 5.58 -17.52
CA ALA A 10 15.17 6.21 -18.30
C ALA A 10 16.20 5.18 -18.79
N SER A 11 16.51 4.17 -17.98
CA SER A 11 17.46 3.12 -18.35
C SER A 11 16.96 2.23 -19.49
N ILE A 12 15.63 2.10 -19.65
CA ILE A 12 15.01 1.35 -20.74
C ILE A 12 15.07 2.17 -22.03
N VAL A 13 14.68 3.44 -21.96
CA VAL A 13 14.77 4.37 -23.11
C VAL A 13 16.22 4.52 -23.59
N ALA A 14 17.18 4.52 -22.66
CA ALA A 14 18.61 4.54 -22.96
C ALA A 14 19.15 3.20 -23.51
N GLY A 15 18.33 2.14 -23.59
CA GLY A 15 18.74 0.82 -24.08
C GLY A 15 19.66 0.03 -23.13
N ILE A 16 19.80 0.46 -21.87
CA ILE A 16 20.64 -0.18 -20.85
C ILE A 16 19.95 -1.42 -20.26
N ASN A 17 18.63 -1.35 -20.11
CA ASN A 17 17.77 -2.44 -19.65
C ASN A 17 16.69 -2.74 -20.70
N LYS A 18 16.29 -4.01 -20.77
CA LYS A 18 15.33 -4.48 -21.78
C LYS A 18 13.90 -4.04 -21.48
N ASP A 19 13.50 -4.14 -20.22
CA ASP A 19 12.14 -3.94 -19.75
C ASP A 19 12.14 -3.57 -18.25
N PRO A 20 11.00 -3.11 -17.70
CA PRO A 20 10.92 -2.68 -16.30
C PRO A 20 11.23 -3.79 -15.29
N ALA A 21 10.90 -5.05 -15.60
CA ALA A 21 11.16 -6.16 -14.69
C ALA A 21 12.67 -6.43 -14.59
N ASN A 22 13.36 -6.47 -15.73
CA ASN A 22 14.81 -6.62 -15.80
C ASN A 22 15.54 -5.45 -15.12
N ALA A 23 15.10 -4.22 -15.35
CA ALA A 23 15.66 -3.04 -14.69
C ALA A 23 15.44 -3.07 -13.17
N ALA A 24 14.24 -3.44 -12.72
CA ALA A 24 13.93 -3.55 -11.30
C ALA A 24 14.79 -4.62 -10.61
N GLU A 25 14.98 -5.78 -11.22
CA GLU A 25 15.86 -6.84 -10.69
C GLU A 25 17.32 -6.37 -10.51
N ARG A 26 17.81 -5.54 -11.43
CA ARG A 26 19.20 -5.02 -11.39
C ARG A 26 19.38 -3.80 -10.48
N MET A 27 18.33 -2.99 -10.31
CA MET A 27 18.44 -1.66 -9.68
C MET A 27 17.78 -1.58 -8.29
N VAL A 28 16.78 -2.42 -8.00
CA VAL A 28 16.09 -2.42 -6.70
C VAL A 28 16.87 -3.26 -5.70
N LYS A 29 17.19 -2.66 -4.56
CA LYS A 29 17.81 -3.37 -3.43
C LYS A 29 16.77 -3.61 -2.34
N VAL A 30 16.43 -4.88 -2.13
CA VAL A 30 15.56 -5.29 -1.01
C VAL A 30 16.42 -5.45 0.24
N GLU A 31 16.19 -4.61 1.24
CA GLU A 31 16.94 -4.67 2.51
C GLU A 31 16.44 -5.79 3.42
N LYS A 32 15.12 -5.96 3.52
CA LYS A 32 14.50 -6.91 4.45
C LYS A 32 13.18 -7.43 3.91
N VAL A 33 12.95 -8.72 4.14
CA VAL A 33 11.70 -9.41 3.84
C VAL A 33 11.05 -9.86 5.15
N PHE A 34 9.79 -9.50 5.35
CA PHE A 34 8.99 -9.98 6.48
C PHE A 34 8.00 -11.03 5.98
N THR A 35 8.04 -12.21 6.58
CA THR A 35 7.11 -13.30 6.27
C THR A 35 5.96 -13.34 7.28
N PRO A 36 4.74 -13.73 6.86
CA PRO A 36 3.62 -13.81 7.78
C PRO A 36 3.87 -14.88 8.87
N ASN A 37 3.70 -14.49 10.13
CA ASN A 37 3.57 -15.47 11.22
C ASN A 37 2.17 -16.10 11.14
N GLN A 38 2.10 -17.39 10.80
CA GLN A 38 0.84 -18.11 10.56
C GLN A 38 -0.13 -18.03 11.74
N GLN A 39 0.36 -18.03 12.99
CA GLN A 39 -0.48 -17.89 14.18
C GLN A 39 -1.19 -16.52 14.22
N ASN A 40 -0.51 -15.48 13.76
CA ASN A 40 -1.05 -14.13 13.71
C ASN A 40 -1.96 -13.90 12.51
N VAL A 41 -1.75 -14.60 11.39
CA VAL A 41 -2.57 -14.43 10.17
C VAL A 41 -4.04 -14.64 10.46
N GLU A 42 -4.41 -15.74 11.12
CA GLU A 42 -5.82 -16.03 11.41
C GLU A 42 -6.43 -15.05 12.42
N LYS A 43 -5.65 -14.66 13.44
CA LYS A 43 -6.05 -13.62 14.40
C LYS A 43 -6.36 -12.30 13.68
N TYR A 44 -5.44 -11.81 12.86
CA TYR A 44 -5.62 -10.54 12.16
C TYR A 44 -6.69 -10.59 11.07
N ARG A 45 -6.91 -11.75 10.42
CA ARG A 45 -8.06 -11.92 9.51
C ARG A 45 -9.39 -11.70 10.22
N ARG A 46 -9.57 -12.25 11.43
CA ARG A 46 -10.79 -12.05 12.23
C ARG A 46 -10.94 -10.59 12.66
N LEU A 47 -9.86 -9.99 13.17
CA LEU A 47 -9.85 -8.59 13.60
C LEU A 47 -10.14 -7.64 12.42
N PHE A 48 -9.57 -7.89 11.24
CA PHE A 48 -9.79 -7.06 10.06
C PHE A 48 -11.26 -7.05 9.61
N ARG A 49 -11.95 -8.20 9.70
CA ARG A 49 -13.40 -8.25 9.42
C ARG A 49 -14.22 -7.39 10.38
N LEU A 50 -13.89 -7.42 11.68
CA LEU A 50 -14.55 -6.58 12.68
C LEU A 50 -14.27 -5.10 12.43
N TYR A 51 -13.01 -4.76 12.17
CA TYR A 51 -12.60 -3.40 11.81
C TYR A 51 -13.37 -2.90 10.58
N LYS A 52 -13.43 -3.69 9.50
CA LYS A 52 -14.11 -3.31 8.27
C LYS A 52 -15.61 -3.03 8.53
N LYS A 53 -16.28 -3.91 9.26
CA LYS A 53 -17.69 -3.71 9.62
C LYS A 53 -17.88 -2.44 10.46
N LEU A 54 -17.00 -2.19 11.42
CA LEU A 54 -17.06 -0.98 12.25
C LEU A 54 -16.85 0.28 11.40
N TYR A 55 -15.86 0.26 10.51
CA TYR A 55 -15.56 1.35 9.59
C TYR A 55 -16.76 1.67 8.70
N GLU A 56 -17.37 0.66 8.08
CA GLU A 56 -18.55 0.84 7.22
C GLU A 56 -19.74 1.40 7.99
N LEU A 57 -20.01 0.93 9.21
CA LEU A 57 -21.12 1.41 10.04
C LEU A 57 -20.93 2.85 10.51
N LEU A 58 -19.69 3.24 10.81
CA LEU A 58 -19.40 4.56 11.36
C LEU A 58 -19.14 5.62 10.28
N TRP A 59 -18.95 5.22 9.02
CA TRP A 59 -18.57 6.14 7.95
C TRP A 59 -19.61 7.26 7.78
N ASP A 60 -20.87 6.88 7.60
CA ASP A 60 -21.96 7.85 7.40
C ASP A 60 -22.18 8.70 8.66
N TYR A 61 -22.07 8.08 9.83
CA TYR A 61 -22.18 8.78 11.11
C TYR A 61 -21.10 9.86 11.27
N TYR A 62 -19.85 9.55 10.91
CA TYR A 62 -18.76 10.53 10.99
C TYR A 62 -18.89 11.64 9.94
N ASP A 63 -19.37 11.32 8.73
CA ASP A 63 -19.64 12.33 7.71
C ASP A 63 -20.75 13.29 8.15
N GLU A 64 -21.85 12.77 8.71
CA GLU A 64 -22.93 13.58 9.28
C GLU A 64 -22.44 14.41 10.48
N SER A 65 -21.69 13.79 11.39
CA SER A 65 -21.11 14.48 12.56
C SER A 65 -20.21 15.64 12.12
N TRP A 66 -19.40 15.43 11.09
CA TRP A 66 -18.52 16.46 10.54
C TRP A 66 -19.29 17.61 9.89
N ARG A 67 -20.30 17.30 9.08
CA ARG A 67 -21.17 18.32 8.46
C ARG A 67 -21.89 19.15 9.50
N THR A 68 -22.41 18.51 10.54
CA THR A 68 -23.09 19.17 11.65
C THR A 68 -22.13 20.09 12.39
N TYR A 69 -20.95 19.61 12.78
CA TYR A 69 -19.92 20.43 13.45
C TYR A 69 -19.49 21.63 12.60
N SER A 70 -19.31 21.44 11.29
CA SER A 70 -18.89 22.51 10.36
C SER A 70 -19.96 23.59 10.14
N SER A 71 -21.21 23.30 10.52
CA SER A 71 -22.35 24.22 10.39
C SER A 71 -22.67 25.02 11.65
N LEU A 72 -21.99 24.71 12.77
CA LEU A 72 -22.04 25.46 14.02
C LEU A 72 -21.01 26.60 14.01
#